data_AF-A0A2T2VX32-F1
#
_entry.id   AF-A0A2T2VX32-F1
#
_cell.length_a   1.000
_cell.length_b   1.000
_cell.length_c   1.000
_cell.angle_alpha   90.00
_cell.angle_beta   90.00
_cell.angle_gamma   90.00
#
_symmetry.space_group_name_H-M   'P 1'
#
loop_
_entity.id
_entity.type
_entity.pdbx_description
1 polymer ?
#
loop_
_entity_poly.entity_id
_entity_poly.type
_entity_poly.pdbx_seq_one_letter_code
_entity_poly.pdbx_strand_id
1 'polypeptide(L)'
;MERGFFIMISVFLLIAVIHIISLKLIRTSEKKKKYLRTIFFYIYGAAYVIIGVMQLELNDTGNIFPILQIAGGIIFIVLNYLGKLNPTK
;
A
#
# COMPACT_ATOMS: atom_id res chain seq x y z
N MET A 1 11.56 16.62 15.65
CA MET A 1 11.78 15.17 15.79
C MET A 1 10.52 14.33 15.62
N GLU A 2 9.32 14.89 15.85
CA GLU A 2 8.04 14.15 15.70
C GLU A 2 7.72 13.72 14.25
N ARG A 3 8.10 14.53 13.25
CA ARG A 3 7.74 14.27 11.83
C ARG A 3 8.39 13.01 11.25
N GLY A 4 9.66 12.76 11.56
CA GLY A 4 10.36 11.53 11.13
C GLY A 4 9.83 10.28 11.81
N PHE A 5 9.31 10.43 13.03
CA PHE A 5 8.73 9.33 13.81
C PHE A 5 7.41 8.84 13.21
N PHE A 6 6.55 9.74 12.71
CA PHE A 6 5.33 9.37 12.01
C PHE A 6 5.59 8.61 10.70
N ILE A 7 6.58 9.04 9.92
CA ILE A 7 6.97 8.34 8.69
C ILE A 7 7.50 6.95 9.04
N MET A 8 8.34 6.84 10.07
CA MET A 8 8.88 5.56 10.53
C MET A 8 7.77 4.60 10.98
N ILE A 9 6.84 5.05 11.82
CA ILE A 9 5.68 4.25 12.27
C ILE A 9 4.85 3.77 11.08
N SER A 10 4.59 4.66 10.12
CA SER A 10 3.80 4.35 8.94
C SER A 10 4.45 3.24 8.09
N VAL A 11 5.77 3.32 7.89
CA VAL A 11 6.54 2.28 7.18
C VAL A 11 6.51 0.95 7.95
N PHE A 12 6.67 0.97 9.27
CA PHE A 12 6.57 -0.24 10.11
C PHE A 12 5.19 -0.89 10.02
N LEU A 13 4.12 -0.10 10.04
CA LEU A 13 2.75 -0.57 9.86
C LEU A 13 2.56 -1.23 8.50
N LEU A 14 3.08 -0.60 7.45
CA LEU A 14 3.06 -1.14 6.09
C LEU A 14 3.77 -2.50 6.03
N ILE A 15 4.99 -2.59 6.57
CA ILE A 15 5.79 -3.83 6.62
C ILE A 15 5.07 -4.92 7.41
N ALA A 16 4.47 -4.58 8.55
CA ALA A 16 3.72 -5.54 9.37
C ALA A 16 2.51 -6.11 8.62
N VAL A 17 1.75 -5.26 7.92
CA VAL A 17 0.62 -5.68 7.08
C VAL A 17 1.08 -6.60 5.95
N ILE A 18 2.18 -6.25 5.26
CA ILE A 18 2.79 -7.09 4.22
C ILE A 18 3.18 -8.45 4.79
N HIS A 19 3.83 -8.45 5.95
CA HIS A 19 4.33 -9.67 6.58
C HIS A 19 3.19 -10.62 6.97
N ILE A 20 2.14 -10.10 7.62
CA ILE A 20 0.96 -10.89 8.02
C ILE A 20 0.27 -11.48 6.78
N ILE A 21 0.12 -10.69 5.72
CA ILE A 21 -0.58 -11.15 4.52
C ILE A 21 0.27 -12.18 3.77
N SER A 22 1.59 -12.02 3.73
CA SER A 22 2.52 -13.00 3.14
C SER A 22 2.46 -14.34 3.88
N LEU A 23 2.49 -14.34 5.21
CA LEU A 23 2.29 -15.53 6.06
C LEU A 23 0.94 -16.23 5.79
N LYS A 24 -0.13 -15.44 5.62
CA LYS A 24 -1.48 -15.97 5.33
C LYS A 24 -1.59 -16.56 3.92
N LEU A 25 -0.82 -16.03 2.96
CA LEU A 25 -0.74 -16.50 1.58
C LEU A 25 -0.11 -17.89 1.48
N ILE A 26 0.93 -18.17 2.28
CA ILE A 26 1.67 -19.45 2.26
C ILE A 26 0.79 -20.62 2.74
N ARG A 27 -0.15 -20.38 3.66
CA ARG A 27 -0.97 -21.42 4.30
C ARG A 27 -2.31 -21.73 3.62
N THR A 28 -2.59 -21.15 2.45
CA THR A 28 -3.95 -21.03 1.93
C THR A 28 -4.12 -21.61 0.51
N SER A 29 -5.25 -22.28 0.25
CA SER A 29 -5.67 -22.78 -1.08
C SER A 29 -5.59 -21.70 -2.18
N GLU A 30 -5.21 -22.08 -3.40
CA GLU A 30 -5.00 -21.19 -4.57
C GLU A 30 -6.15 -20.19 -4.82
N LYS A 31 -7.41 -20.61 -4.63
CA LYS A 31 -8.58 -19.70 -4.77
C LYS A 31 -8.57 -18.59 -3.71
N LYS A 32 -8.29 -18.93 -2.45
CA LYS A 32 -8.23 -17.97 -1.35
C LYS A 32 -6.94 -17.14 -1.39
N LYS A 33 -5.85 -17.67 -1.95
CA LYS A 33 -4.59 -16.96 -2.21
C LYS A 33 -4.80 -15.80 -3.20
N LYS A 34 -5.56 -16.04 -4.28
CA LYS A 34 -5.97 -15.00 -5.23
C LYS A 34 -6.76 -13.89 -4.51
N TYR A 35 -7.76 -14.25 -3.72
CA TYR A 35 -8.58 -13.30 -2.97
C TYR A 35 -7.76 -12.45 -1.97
N LEU A 36 -6.90 -13.09 -1.18
CA LEU A 36 -6.03 -12.39 -0.22
C LEU A 36 -5.05 -11.43 -0.91
N ARG A 37 -4.50 -11.82 -2.05
CA ARG A 37 -3.60 -10.96 -2.84
C ARG A 37 -4.35 -9.74 -3.41
N THR A 38 -5.60 -9.89 -3.84
CA THR A 38 -6.40 -8.73 -4.25
C THR A 38 -6.67 -7.80 -3.08
N ILE A 39 -7.04 -8.31 -1.90
CA ILE A 39 -7.25 -7.46 -0.72
C ILE A 39 -5.95 -6.74 -0.32
N PHE A 40 -4.82 -7.45 -0.37
CA PHE A 40 -3.50 -6.89 -0.08
C PHE A 40 -3.21 -5.65 -0.91
N PHE A 41 -3.34 -5.73 -2.24
CA PHE A 41 -3.02 -4.60 -3.11
C PHE A 41 -3.99 -3.42 -2.93
N TYR A 42 -5.25 -3.67 -2.58
CA TYR A 42 -6.16 -2.58 -2.21
C TYR A 42 -5.75 -1.88 -0.93
N ILE A 43 -5.45 -2.63 0.13
CA ILE A 43 -4.99 -2.07 1.40
C ILE A 43 -3.67 -1.32 1.21
N TYR A 44 -2.75 -1.91 0.45
CA TYR A 44 -1.44 -1.33 0.16
C TYR A 44 -1.56 -0.01 -0.61
N GLY A 45 -2.36 0.01 -1.68
CA GLY A 45 -2.60 1.23 -2.45
C GLY A 45 -3.32 2.31 -1.62
N ALA A 46 -4.32 1.94 -0.83
CA ALA A 46 -5.03 2.87 0.05
C ALA A 46 -4.11 3.46 1.12
N ALA A 47 -3.25 2.66 1.75
CA ALA A 47 -2.25 3.13 2.68
C ALA A 47 -1.28 4.12 2.01
N TYR A 48 -0.81 3.81 0.79
CA TYR A 48 0.06 4.72 0.03
C TYR A 48 -0.59 6.07 -0.25
N VAL A 49 -1.88 6.08 -0.62
CA VAL A 49 -2.65 7.32 -0.83
C VAL A 49 -2.79 8.09 0.48
N ILE A 50 -3.22 7.45 1.57
CA ILE A 50 -3.42 8.11 2.88
C ILE A 50 -2.11 8.73 3.37
N ILE A 51 -1.00 7.99 3.29
CA ILE A 51 0.32 8.48 3.71
C ILE A 51 0.77 9.65 2.84
N GLY A 52 0.56 9.56 1.52
CA GLY A 52 0.90 10.63 0.61
C GLY A 52 0.08 11.90 0.84
N VAL A 53 -1.22 11.78 1.14
CA VAL A 53 -2.09 12.91 1.49
C VAL A 53 -1.64 13.54 2.81
N MET A 54 -1.39 12.74 3.84
CA MET A 54 -0.86 13.24 5.12
C MET A 54 0.49 13.96 4.93
N GLN A 55 1.38 13.43 4.08
CA GLN A 55 2.65 14.11 3.78
C GLN A 55 2.48 15.39 2.96
N LEU A 56 1.43 15.50 2.14
CA LEU A 56 1.14 16.70 1.37
C LEU A 56 0.66 17.84 2.29
N GLU A 57 -0.19 17.53 3.26
CA GLU A 57 -0.64 18.50 4.27
C GLU A 57 0.47 18.92 5.25
N LEU A 58 1.42 18.02 5.53
CA LEU A 58 2.53 18.30 6.46
C LEU A 58 3.75 18.99 5.80
N ASN A 59 3.86 19.02 4.48
CA ASN A 59 4.97 19.63 3.76
C ASN A 59 4.63 21.07 3.32
N ASP A 60 5.24 22.06 3.97
CA ASP A 60 5.19 23.48 3.54
C ASP A 60 6.09 23.80 2.34
N THR A 61 7.02 22.89 2.00
CA THR A 61 7.94 23.03 0.87
C THR A 61 7.46 22.16 -0.28
N GLY A 62 7.53 22.68 -1.52
CA GLY A 62 7.04 22.08 -2.78
C GLY A 62 7.70 20.75 -3.21
N ASN A 63 7.79 19.81 -2.28
CA ASN A 63 8.34 18.49 -2.47
C ASN A 63 7.34 17.64 -3.26
N ILE A 64 7.81 17.02 -4.33
CA ILE A 64 6.99 16.30 -5.31
C ILE A 64 6.71 14.85 -4.82
N PHE A 65 7.46 14.40 -3.83
CA PHE A 65 7.40 13.03 -3.31
C PHE A 65 5.99 12.59 -2.84
N PRO A 66 5.22 13.40 -2.09
CA PRO A 66 3.87 13.02 -1.66
C PRO A 66 2.91 12.82 -2.85
N ILE A 67 3.06 13.65 -3.89
CA ILE A 67 2.26 13.56 -5.13
C ILE A 67 2.56 12.25 -5.87
N LEU A 68 3.85 11.89 -5.98
CA LEU A 68 4.26 10.60 -6.56
C LEU A 68 3.75 9.42 -5.73
N GLN A 69 3.72 9.56 -4.41
CA GLN A 69 3.22 8.53 -3.51
C GLN A 69 1.70 8.33 -3.67
N ILE A 70 0.92 9.42 -3.76
CA ILE A 70 -0.52 9.35 -4.06
C ILE A 70 -0.75 8.71 -5.43
N ALA A 71 -0.04 9.17 -6.46
CA ALA A 71 -0.17 8.64 -7.82
C ALA A 71 0.15 7.14 -7.85
N GLY A 72 1.23 6.71 -7.18
CA GLY A 72 1.59 5.30 -7.04
C GLY A 72 0.49 4.49 -6.37
N GLY A 73 -0.08 4.98 -5.27
CA GLY A 73 -1.17 4.32 -4.56
C GLY A 73 -2.42 4.13 -5.43
N ILE A 74 -2.81 5.17 -6.18
CA ILE A 74 -3.93 5.12 -7.14
C ILE A 74 -3.64 4.09 -8.24
N ILE A 75 -2.43 4.08 -8.81
CA ILE A 75 -2.03 3.11 -9.84
C ILE A 75 -2.15 1.68 -9.30
N PHE A 76 -1.70 1.41 -8.07
CA PHE A 76 -1.86 0.10 -7.46
C PHE A 76 -3.32 -0.31 -7.30
N ILE A 77 -4.20 0.60 -6.87
CA ILE A 77 -5.64 0.35 -6.75
C ILE A 77 -6.25 0.03 -8.13
N VAL A 78 -5.96 0.86 -9.14
CA VAL A 78 -6.52 0.70 -10.49
C VAL A 78 -6.03 -0.59 -11.15
N LEU A 79 -4.73 -0.89 -11.08
CA LEU A 79 -4.18 -2.13 -11.64
C LEU A 79 -4.73 -3.37 -10.95
N ASN A 80 -5.00 -3.28 -9.64
CA ASN A 80 -5.64 -4.36 -8.90
C ASN A 80 -7.11 -4.54 -9.30
N TYR A 81 -7.85 -3.44 -9.49
CA TYR A 81 -9.24 -3.45 -9.98
C TYR A 81 -9.35 -4.06 -11.38
N LEU A 82 -8.42 -3.73 -12.27
CA LEU A 82 -8.32 -4.32 -13.61
C LEU A 82 -7.88 -5.79 -13.59
N GLY A 83 -7.60 -6.38 -12.42
CA GLY A 83 -7.11 -7.75 -12.30
C GLY A 83 -5.69 -7.96 -12.82
N LYS A 84 -5.00 -6.91 -13.29
CA LYS A 84 -3.64 -7.00 -13.85
C LYS A 84 -2.59 -7.39 -12.81
N LEU A 85 -2.84 -7.09 -11.53
CA LEU A 85 -1.96 -7.49 -10.42
C LEU A 85 -2.21 -8.92 -9.92
N ASN A 86 -3.20 -9.61 -10.48
CA ASN A 86 -3.57 -10.95 -10.06
C ASN A 86 -3.65 -11.88 -11.28
N PRO A 87 -2.50 -12.20 -11.92
CA PRO A 87 -2.48 -13.00 -13.13
C PRO A 87 -3.10 -14.36 -12.85
N THR A 88 -4.26 -14.59 -13.47
CA THR A 88 -4.80 -15.93 -13.68
C THR A 88 -3.87 -16.63 -14.66
N LYS A 89 -2.96 -17.43 -14.13
CA LYS A 89 -2.54 -18.64 -14.83
C LYS A 89 -3.56 -19.74 -14.52
#